data_AF-A0A1R1PX48-F1
#
_entry.id   AF-A0A1R1PX48-F1
#
_cell.length_a   1.000
_cell.length_b   1.000
_cell.length_c   1.000
_cell.angle_alpha   90.00
_cell.angle_beta   90.00
_cell.angle_gamma   90.00
#
_symmetry.space_group_name_H-M   'P 1'
#
loop_
_entity.id
_entity.type
_entity.pdbx_description
1 polymer ?
#
loop_
_entity_poly.entity_id
_entity_poly.type
_entity_poly.pdbx_seq_one_letter_code
_entity_poly.pdbx_strand_id
1 'polypeptide(L)'
;MLQYSSGVYKIASWADVTNCHIIPGEGIITGLATVGQPLDRGLLLLANMSSKGSLSNSEYTNKNVEYAKKYSDFVFGFIGDQRFCPDVDFITMTPGVSLTSTGDTMGQCYRTPELIIKERGCDVIIVGRGIYSAKNPVEEAIRYRDAGWNCYLSRLSAEK
;
A
#
# COMPACT_ATOMS: atom_id res chain seq x y z
N MET A 1 12.83 15.03 -10.84
CA MET A 1 13.28 14.52 -9.53
C MET A 1 14.51 13.60 -9.67
N LEU A 2 15.71 14.04 -9.25
CA LEU A 2 16.97 13.30 -9.53
C LEU A 2 17.09 11.94 -8.82
N GLN A 3 16.54 11.80 -7.62
CA GLN A 3 16.55 10.54 -6.86
C GLN A 3 15.77 9.41 -7.56
N TYR A 4 14.74 9.77 -8.35
CA TYR A 4 13.89 8.81 -9.02
C TYR A 4 14.43 8.39 -10.39
N SER A 5 14.94 9.35 -11.19
CA SER A 5 15.43 9.07 -12.55
C SER A 5 16.90 8.65 -12.63
N SER A 6 17.73 9.10 -11.68
CA SER A 6 19.18 9.11 -11.82
C SER A 6 19.88 8.41 -10.64
N GLY A 7 21.15 8.74 -10.40
CA GLY A 7 21.98 8.10 -9.38
C GLY A 7 22.32 6.66 -9.75
N VAL A 8 22.78 5.90 -8.75
CA VAL A 8 23.16 4.49 -8.92
C VAL A 8 21.93 3.63 -9.24
N TYR A 9 20.80 3.89 -8.59
CA TYR A 9 19.63 3.01 -8.65
C TYR A 9 18.71 3.25 -9.84
N LYS A 10 18.66 4.48 -10.39
CA LYS A 10 17.81 4.85 -11.54
C LYS A 10 16.40 4.23 -11.44
N ILE A 11 15.74 4.40 -10.30
CA ILE A 11 14.56 3.63 -9.87
C ILE A 11 13.47 3.58 -10.96
N ALA A 12 13.18 4.71 -11.60
CA ALA A 12 12.16 4.81 -12.65
C ALA A 12 12.42 3.92 -13.88
N SER A 13 13.67 3.51 -14.11
CA SER A 13 14.03 2.64 -15.24
C SER A 13 13.54 1.21 -15.10
N TRP A 14 13.25 0.73 -13.88
CA TRP A 14 12.89 -0.68 -13.63
C TRP A 14 11.70 -0.87 -12.68
N ALA A 15 11.40 0.10 -11.81
CA ALA A 15 10.28 -0.01 -10.89
C ALA A 15 9.00 0.50 -11.56
N ASP A 16 8.06 -0.41 -11.84
CA ASP A 16 6.73 -0.07 -12.37
C ASP A 16 5.93 0.82 -11.40
N VAL A 17 6.11 0.58 -10.10
CA VAL A 17 5.42 1.28 -9.02
C VAL A 17 6.42 1.80 -8.00
N THR A 18 6.21 3.03 -7.55
CA THR A 18 6.88 3.59 -6.36
C THR A 18 5.85 4.14 -5.38
N ASN A 19 6.29 4.57 -4.20
CA ASN A 19 5.45 5.26 -3.23
C ASN A 19 6.07 6.56 -2.73
N CYS A 20 5.26 7.46 -2.15
CA CYS A 20 5.79 8.66 -1.50
C CYS A 20 4.92 9.17 -0.35
N HIS A 21 5.56 9.84 0.60
CA HIS A 21 4.87 10.64 1.62
C HIS A 21 4.48 12.00 1.07
N ILE A 22 3.31 12.50 1.47
CA ILE A 22 2.84 13.83 1.08
C ILE A 22 3.30 14.95 2.02
N ILE A 23 4.14 14.64 3.02
CA ILE A 23 4.66 15.62 4.00
C ILE A 23 5.25 16.86 3.31
N PRO A 24 5.99 16.76 2.19
CA PRO A 24 6.52 17.93 1.49
C PRO A 24 5.48 18.75 0.70
N GLY A 25 4.21 18.32 0.67
CA GLY A 25 3.16 18.86 -0.20
C GLY A 25 3.15 18.24 -1.60
N GLU A 26 2.20 18.68 -2.43
CA GLU A 26 1.94 18.09 -3.76
C GLU A 26 3.11 18.18 -4.77
N GLY A 27 4.08 19.06 -4.53
CA GLY A 27 5.26 19.20 -5.39
C GLY A 27 6.08 17.92 -5.54
N ILE A 28 6.02 17.00 -4.56
CA ILE A 28 6.65 15.68 -4.69
C ILE A 28 5.98 14.82 -5.77
N ILE A 29 4.66 14.89 -5.88
CA ILE A 29 3.87 14.09 -6.83
C ILE A 29 4.15 14.58 -8.24
N THR A 30 4.07 15.90 -8.46
CA THR A 30 4.36 16.49 -9.78
C THR A 30 5.81 16.27 -10.18
N GLY A 31 6.76 16.42 -9.24
CA GLY A 31 8.18 16.16 -9.49
C GLY A 31 8.49 14.70 -9.85
N LEU A 32 7.79 13.73 -9.27
CA LEU A 32 7.88 12.32 -9.65
C LEU A 32 7.18 12.04 -10.98
N ALA A 33 6.01 12.64 -11.22
CA ALA A 33 5.24 12.48 -12.45
C ALA A 33 6.02 12.88 -13.71
N THR A 34 6.81 13.97 -13.65
CA THR A 34 7.68 14.39 -14.78
C THR A 34 8.64 13.31 -15.28
N VAL A 35 8.95 12.32 -14.44
CA VAL A 35 9.83 11.19 -14.79
C VAL A 35 8.99 9.92 -15.00
N GLY A 36 8.00 9.68 -14.13
CA GLY A 36 7.26 8.42 -14.10
C GLY A 36 6.24 8.28 -15.23
N GLN A 37 5.47 9.33 -15.54
CA GLN A 37 4.43 9.25 -16.57
C GLN A 37 4.98 8.94 -17.97
N PRO A 38 6.07 9.57 -18.46
CA PRO A 38 6.66 9.21 -19.75
C PRO A 38 7.16 7.76 -19.85
N LEU A 39 7.36 7.10 -18.70
CA LEU A 39 7.84 5.73 -18.58
C LEU A 39 6.72 4.76 -18.17
N ASP A 40 5.46 5.20 -18.18
CA ASP A 40 4.28 4.42 -17.80
C ASP A 40 4.40 3.82 -16.38
N ARG A 41 4.76 4.66 -15.40
CA ARG A 41 4.94 4.29 -13.99
C ARG A 41 3.75 4.75 -13.14
N GLY A 42 3.46 3.99 -12.09
CA GLY A 42 2.44 4.31 -11.10
C GLY A 42 3.01 4.79 -9.75
N LEU A 43 2.22 5.59 -9.05
CA LEU A 43 2.54 6.08 -7.71
C LEU A 43 1.47 5.68 -6.68
N LEU A 44 1.91 5.20 -5.51
CA LEU A 44 1.08 5.00 -4.32
C LEU A 44 1.39 6.07 -3.26
N LEU A 45 0.35 6.64 -2.66
CA LEU A 45 0.53 7.59 -1.56
C LEU A 45 0.46 6.90 -0.20
N LEU A 46 1.34 7.26 0.73
CA LEU A 46 1.29 6.73 2.09
C LEU A 46 0.23 7.49 2.91
N ALA A 47 -0.99 6.95 2.91
CA ALA A 47 -2.16 7.55 3.56
C ALA A 47 -2.16 7.36 5.07
N ASN A 48 -1.84 6.15 5.55
CA ASN A 48 -1.61 5.90 6.96
C ASN A 48 -0.62 4.75 7.20
N MET A 49 -0.06 4.70 8.40
CA MET A 49 0.94 3.70 8.79
C MET A 49 0.47 2.90 10.00
N SER A 50 0.78 1.60 10.01
CA SER A 50 0.42 0.67 11.09
C SER A 50 1.28 0.81 12.36
N SER A 51 2.21 1.78 12.41
CA SER A 51 3.16 1.96 13.49
C SER A 51 2.58 2.71 14.68
N LYS A 52 2.99 2.32 15.89
CA LYS A 52 2.60 3.00 17.13
C LYS A 52 3.12 4.45 17.12
N GLY A 53 2.23 5.42 17.36
CA GLY A 53 2.57 6.84 17.39
C GLY A 53 2.61 7.53 16.03
N SER A 54 1.99 6.94 14.99
CA SER A 54 1.93 7.56 13.67
C SER A 54 1.31 8.97 13.70
N LEU A 55 1.95 9.90 13.00
CA LEU A 55 1.45 11.27 12.78
C LEU A 55 0.40 11.35 11.67
N SER A 56 0.06 10.23 11.03
CA SER A 56 -0.98 10.15 10.00
C SER A 56 -2.37 10.25 10.64
N ASN A 57 -2.73 11.46 11.06
CA ASN A 57 -4.05 11.79 11.57
C ASN A 57 -5.10 11.88 10.43
N SER A 58 -6.35 12.16 10.78
CA SER A 58 -7.44 12.27 9.81
C SER A 58 -7.19 13.36 8.77
N GLU A 59 -6.57 14.48 9.16
CA GLU A 59 -6.26 15.59 8.25
C GLU A 59 -5.21 15.18 7.20
N TYR A 60 -4.12 14.55 7.63
CA TYR A 60 -3.09 14.01 6.73
C TYR A 60 -3.69 12.96 5.77
N THR A 61 -4.56 12.09 6.27
CA THR A 61 -5.24 11.07 5.45
C THR A 61 -6.15 11.72 4.40
N ASN A 62 -6.96 12.72 4.80
CA ASN A 62 -7.83 13.45 3.89
C ASN A 62 -7.04 14.17 2.80
N LYS A 63 -5.88 14.74 3.14
CA LYS A 63 -5.00 15.38 2.16
C LYS A 63 -4.40 14.38 1.17
N ASN A 64 -4.08 13.16 1.61
CA ASN A 64 -3.67 12.09 0.68
C ASN A 64 -4.77 11.77 -0.33
N VAL A 65 -6.02 11.65 0.13
CA VAL A 65 -7.16 11.37 -0.77
C VAL A 65 -7.38 12.52 -1.74
N GLU A 66 -7.32 13.77 -1.29
CA GLU A 66 -7.41 14.96 -2.15
C GLU A 66 -6.35 14.93 -3.26
N TYR A 67 -5.10 14.69 -2.90
CA TYR A 67 -4.00 14.62 -3.87
C TYR A 67 -4.10 13.43 -4.81
N ALA A 68 -4.49 12.25 -4.32
CA ALA A 68 -4.70 11.09 -5.19
C ALA A 68 -5.78 11.39 -6.25
N LYS A 69 -6.92 11.98 -5.85
CA LYS A 69 -7.99 12.38 -6.78
C LYS A 69 -7.51 13.42 -7.80
N LYS A 70 -6.69 14.39 -7.36
CA LYS A 70 -6.17 15.46 -8.22
C LYS A 70 -5.17 14.97 -9.26
N TYR A 71 -4.37 13.96 -8.92
CA TYR A 71 -3.29 13.42 -9.75
C TYR A 71 -3.55 11.96 -10.15
N SER A 72 -4.79 11.62 -10.49
CA SER A 72 -5.25 10.24 -10.76
C SER A 72 -4.70 9.64 -12.07
N ASP A 73 -4.05 10.45 -12.90
CA ASP A 73 -3.30 10.06 -14.09
C ASP A 73 -1.91 9.49 -13.77
N PHE A 74 -1.48 9.55 -12.51
CA PHE A 74 -0.20 9.00 -12.03
C PHE A 74 -0.34 8.27 -10.69
N VAL A 75 -1.16 8.78 -9.79
CA VAL A 75 -1.50 8.18 -8.52
C VAL A 75 -2.67 7.21 -8.72
N PHE A 76 -2.45 5.94 -8.41
CA PHE A 76 -3.46 4.89 -8.61
C PHE A 76 -3.93 4.23 -7.31
N GLY A 77 -3.43 4.69 -6.17
CA GLY A 77 -3.84 4.13 -4.89
C GLY A 77 -3.01 4.56 -3.70
N PHE A 78 -3.13 3.76 -2.65
CA PHE A 78 -2.57 4.07 -1.34
C PHE A 78 -1.79 2.90 -0.76
N ILE A 79 -0.73 3.24 -0.03
CA ILE A 79 -0.29 2.42 1.09
C ILE A 79 -1.10 2.84 2.30
N GLY A 80 -1.82 1.89 2.88
CA GLY A 80 -2.61 2.16 4.06
C GLY A 80 -3.38 0.94 4.51
N ASP A 81 -4.31 1.18 5.42
CA ASP A 81 -4.77 0.16 6.34
C ASP A 81 -6.29 -0.04 6.32
N GLN A 82 -6.96 0.65 5.41
CA GLN A 82 -8.39 0.64 5.11
C GLN A 82 -8.65 1.20 3.71
N ARG A 83 -9.83 0.96 3.15
CA ARG A 83 -10.28 1.63 1.93
C ARG A 83 -10.58 3.11 2.20
N PHE A 84 -9.92 4.01 1.48
CA PHE A 84 -10.06 5.47 1.70
C PHE A 84 -11.06 6.15 0.77
N CYS A 85 -11.27 5.58 -0.42
CA CYS A 85 -12.02 6.23 -1.49
C CYS A 85 -12.96 5.20 -2.15
N PRO A 86 -14.16 4.96 -1.61
CA PRO A 86 -15.07 3.95 -2.17
C PRO A 86 -15.69 4.39 -3.50
N ASP A 87 -15.71 5.69 -3.79
CA ASP A 87 -16.26 6.32 -4.99
C ASP A 87 -15.30 6.33 -6.19
N VAL A 88 -14.03 5.98 -5.99
CA VAL A 88 -13.00 5.97 -7.04
C VAL A 88 -12.30 4.61 -7.03
N ASP A 89 -11.88 4.15 -8.20
CA ASP A 89 -11.16 2.89 -8.36
C ASP A 89 -9.68 3.03 -8.00
N PHE A 90 -9.41 3.32 -6.73
CA PHE A 90 -8.08 3.35 -6.16
C PHE A 90 -7.82 2.08 -5.36
N ILE A 91 -6.65 1.48 -5.58
CA ILE A 91 -6.24 0.32 -4.82
C ILE A 91 -5.71 0.73 -3.44
N THR A 92 -5.94 -0.10 -2.43
CA THR A 92 -5.23 -0.02 -1.15
C THR A 92 -4.34 -1.24 -0.96
N MET A 93 -3.03 -1.00 -0.86
CA MET A 93 -2.07 -2.02 -0.46
C MET A 93 -1.67 -1.86 1.02
N THR A 94 -1.73 -2.94 1.78
CA THR A 94 -1.55 -2.91 3.23
C THR A 94 -0.35 -3.72 3.69
N PRO A 95 0.70 -3.09 4.24
CA PRO A 95 1.79 -3.78 4.90
C PRO A 95 1.43 -4.21 6.32
N GLY A 96 2.30 -5.03 6.93
CA GLY A 96 2.12 -5.45 8.32
C GLY A 96 1.06 -6.53 8.50
N VAL A 97 0.90 -7.43 7.53
CA VAL A 97 -0.08 -8.52 7.58
C VAL A 97 0.60 -9.81 8.06
N SER A 98 -0.08 -10.55 8.94
CA SER A 98 0.33 -11.88 9.40
C SER A 98 -0.85 -12.84 9.45
N LEU A 99 -0.60 -14.14 9.21
CA LEU A 99 -1.60 -15.18 9.43
C LEU A 99 -1.90 -15.39 10.91
N THR A 100 -0.95 -15.07 11.80
CA THR A 100 -1.11 -15.13 13.26
C THR A 100 -1.10 -13.73 13.86
N SER A 101 -2.02 -13.44 14.78
CA SER A 101 -2.21 -12.13 15.41
C SER A 101 -1.18 -11.79 16.50
N THR A 102 0.11 -12.01 16.24
CA THR A 102 1.20 -11.77 17.20
C THR A 102 2.10 -10.64 16.69
N GLY A 103 2.05 -9.48 17.37
CA GLY A 103 2.93 -8.31 17.20
C GLY A 103 4.43 -8.66 17.29
N ASP A 104 5.32 -7.85 16.71
CA ASP A 104 6.76 -7.97 16.98
C ASP A 104 7.25 -6.94 18.02
N THR A 105 8.47 -7.17 18.51
CA THR A 105 9.17 -6.31 19.48
C THR A 105 9.56 -4.93 18.93
N MET A 106 9.39 -4.69 17.62
CA MET A 106 9.75 -3.42 16.96
C MET A 106 8.52 -2.54 16.65
N GLY A 107 7.36 -2.86 17.23
CA GLY A 107 6.16 -2.03 17.14
C GLY A 107 5.31 -2.27 15.89
N GLN A 108 5.52 -3.38 15.18
CA GLN A 108 4.62 -3.81 14.10
C GLN A 108 3.37 -4.45 14.71
N CYS A 109 2.22 -3.81 14.51
CA CYS A 109 0.91 -4.42 14.80
C CYS A 109 0.50 -5.29 13.62
N TYR A 110 0.66 -6.62 13.75
CA TYR A 110 0.20 -7.52 12.69
C TYR A 110 -1.32 -7.64 12.67
N ARG A 111 -1.86 -7.62 11.46
CA ARG A 111 -3.29 -7.76 11.19
C ARG A 111 -3.53 -8.96 10.30
N THR A 112 -4.67 -9.62 10.50
CA THR A 112 -5.03 -10.79 9.70
C THR A 112 -5.51 -10.37 8.31
N PRO A 113 -5.38 -11.24 7.30
CA PRO A 113 -6.01 -11.03 6.00
C PRO A 113 -7.52 -10.76 6.11
N GLU A 114 -8.20 -11.40 7.07
CA GLU A 114 -9.63 -11.18 7.31
C GLU A 114 -9.93 -9.72 7.68
N LEU A 115 -9.22 -9.16 8.66
CA LEU A 115 -9.39 -7.77 9.04
C LEU A 115 -9.10 -6.83 7.85
N ILE A 116 -8.01 -7.05 7.13
CA ILE A 116 -7.54 -6.11 6.10
C ILE A 116 -8.39 -6.17 4.83
N ILE A 117 -8.61 -7.36 4.29
CA ILE A 117 -9.28 -7.54 3.00
C ILE A 117 -10.80 -7.50 3.18
N LYS A 118 -11.34 -8.25 4.14
CA LYS A 118 -12.79 -8.41 4.30
C LYS A 118 -13.42 -7.27 5.08
N GLU A 119 -12.93 -6.99 6.29
CA GLU A 119 -13.56 -5.97 7.17
C GLU A 119 -13.22 -4.54 6.74
N ARG A 120 -11.98 -4.28 6.30
CA ARG A 120 -11.50 -2.94 5.96
C ARG A 120 -11.45 -2.64 4.46
N GLY A 121 -11.82 -3.59 3.62
CA GLY A 121 -12.00 -3.40 2.19
C GLY A 121 -10.72 -3.11 1.39
N CYS A 122 -9.53 -3.48 1.89
CA CYS A 122 -8.28 -3.31 1.14
C CYS A 122 -8.12 -4.38 0.04
N ASP A 123 -7.20 -4.18 -0.90
CA ASP A 123 -7.10 -5.01 -2.10
C ASP A 123 -5.90 -5.95 -2.07
N VAL A 124 -4.75 -5.46 -1.58
CA VAL A 124 -3.49 -6.20 -1.62
C VAL A 124 -2.85 -6.23 -0.23
N ILE A 125 -2.41 -7.41 0.20
CA ILE A 125 -1.58 -7.56 1.40
C ILE A 125 -0.09 -7.55 1.04
N ILE A 126 0.72 -6.80 1.78
CA ILE A 126 2.18 -6.77 1.63
C ILE A 126 2.80 -7.52 2.81
N VAL A 127 3.43 -8.65 2.53
CA VAL A 127 3.98 -9.56 3.54
C VAL A 127 5.49 -9.70 3.34
N GLY A 128 6.25 -9.39 4.40
CA GLY A 128 7.71 -9.51 4.43
C GLY A 128 8.15 -10.75 5.21
N ARG A 129 8.60 -10.54 6.45
CA ARG A 129 9.18 -11.58 7.34
C ARG A 129 8.30 -12.82 7.49
N GLY A 130 6.98 -12.66 7.47
CA GLY A 130 6.03 -13.76 7.50
C GLY A 130 6.28 -14.82 6.42
N ILE A 131 6.82 -14.43 5.25
CA ILE A 131 7.14 -15.35 4.16
C ILE A 131 8.64 -15.68 4.16
N TYR A 132 9.52 -14.68 4.05
CA TYR A 132 10.93 -14.95 3.75
C TYR A 132 11.72 -15.53 4.94
N SER A 133 11.23 -15.37 6.18
CA SER A 133 11.83 -15.99 7.37
C SER A 133 11.24 -17.37 7.70
N ALA A 134 10.25 -17.84 6.93
CA ALA A 134 9.63 -19.14 7.15
C ALA A 134 10.58 -20.28 6.77
N LYS A 135 10.38 -21.45 7.38
CA LYS A 135 11.12 -22.68 7.04
C LYS A 135 10.94 -23.05 5.56
N ASN A 136 9.75 -22.80 5.02
CA ASN A 136 9.43 -23.02 3.61
C ASN A 136 8.72 -21.77 3.04
N PRO A 137 9.46 -20.81 2.47
CA PRO A 137 8.88 -19.56 1.96
C PRO A 137 7.86 -19.75 0.84
N VAL A 138 8.01 -20.79 0.01
CA VAL A 138 7.07 -21.06 -1.09
C VAL A 138 5.71 -21.50 -0.54
N GLU A 139 5.72 -22.45 0.39
CA GLU A 139 4.51 -22.92 1.07
C GLU A 139 3.84 -21.77 1.84
N GLU A 140 4.62 -20.94 2.52
CA GLU A 140 4.07 -19.81 3.27
C GLU A 140 3.46 -18.75 2.34
N ALA A 141 4.10 -18.45 1.21
CA ALA A 141 3.52 -17.56 0.20
C ALA A 141 2.19 -18.09 -0.35
N ILE A 142 2.07 -19.40 -0.58
CA ILE A 142 0.81 -20.06 -0.99
C ILE A 142 -0.26 -19.86 0.09
N ARG A 143 0.08 -20.05 1.37
CA ARG A 143 -0.85 -19.85 2.49
C ARG A 143 -1.37 -18.41 2.57
N TYR A 144 -0.49 -17.42 2.42
CA TYR A 144 -0.90 -16.01 2.40
C TYR A 144 -1.77 -15.67 1.19
N ARG A 145 -1.44 -16.19 0.00
CA ARG A 145 -2.25 -16.05 -1.22
C ARG A 145 -3.66 -16.58 -0.98
N ASP A 146 -3.77 -17.82 -0.50
CA ASP A 146 -5.07 -18.48 -0.32
C ASP A 146 -5.90 -17.77 0.77
N ALA A 147 -5.27 -17.35 1.87
CA ALA A 147 -5.94 -16.58 2.92
C ALA A 147 -6.47 -15.24 2.40
N GLY A 148 -5.65 -14.45 1.69
CA GLY A 148 -6.05 -13.18 1.12
C GLY A 148 -7.15 -13.33 0.07
N TRP A 149 -7.02 -14.32 -0.83
CA TRP A 149 -7.97 -14.58 -1.90
C TRP A 149 -9.33 -15.04 -1.37
N ASN A 150 -9.35 -15.95 -0.39
CA ASN A 150 -10.60 -16.39 0.24
C ASN A 150 -11.31 -15.25 0.98
N CYS A 151 -10.57 -14.33 1.59
CA CYS A 151 -11.15 -13.12 2.21
C CYS A 151 -11.76 -12.20 1.15
N TYR A 152 -11.11 -12.03 0.00
CA TYR A 152 -11.63 -11.25 -1.13
C TYR A 152 -12.93 -11.87 -1.68
N LEU A 153 -12.95 -13.18 -1.95
CA LEU A 153 -14.16 -13.87 -2.42
C LEU A 153 -15.32 -13.77 -1.42
N SER A 154 -15.00 -13.88 -0.13
CA SER A 154 -15.98 -13.72 0.95
C SER A 154 -16.57 -12.31 0.98
N ARG A 155 -15.74 -11.26 0.80
CA ARG A 155 -16.19 -9.87 0.71
C ARG A 155 -17.16 -9.67 -0.45
N LEU A 156 -16.80 -10.10 -1.65
CA LEU A 156 -17.66 -9.98 -2.83
C LEU A 156 -19.01 -10.68 -2.68
N SER A 157 -19.04 -11.77 -1.92
CA SER A 157 -20.28 -12.52 -1.67
C SER A 157 -21.20 -11.82 -0.67
N ALA A 158 -20.65 -10.98 0.22
CA ALA A 158 -21.40 -10.22 1.22
C ALA A 158 -21.91 -8.87 0.71
N GLU A 159 -21.36 -8.36 -0.40
CA GLU A 159 -21.79 -7.12 -1.06
C GLU A 159 -22.98 -7.32 -2.04
N LYS A 160 -23.48 -8.56 -2.19
CA LYS A 160 -24.71 -8.89 -2.92
C LYS A 160 -25.94 -8.83 -2.02
#